data_AF-A0A9W7KQI4-F1
#
_entry.id   AF-A0A9W7KQI4-F1
#
_cell.length_a   1.000
_cell.length_b   1.000
_cell.length_c   1.000
_cell.angle_alpha   90.00
_cell.angle_beta   90.00
_cell.angle_gamma   90.00
#
_symmetry.space_group_name_H-M   'P 1'
#
loop_
_entity.id
_entity.type
_entity.pdbx_description
1 polymer ?
#
loop_
_entity_poly.entity_id
_entity_poly.type
_entity_poly.pdbx_seq_one_letter_code
_entity_poly.pdbx_strand_id
1 'polypeptide(L)'
;MDPKMNMREPERKREMRPQAPNTTQAEGERSGSGMAKKIGGLVATIALVAGIGYGAMQSMAPATSAAPSPVPGLTTTVGDGPMWTAAIAQSDNQLSDKDWQTRKDEYASKKAQVLSKLDVIPVSVALPYIDQTVQEPAKREEMKKAVLDGKVQMKALGFWDDVVVDGDVIQVSANGMAVQVALVNRVQYVMIPVGGGQTVVTVTGVIDGGGGVTQGIMTPGGVMPAPYLEEGQSLTFAVQ
;
A
#
# COMPACT_ATOMS: atom_id res chain seq x y z
N MET A 1 -25.75 -48.49 46.37
CA MET A 1 -27.15 -48.35 45.93
C MET A 1 -27.16 -47.62 44.60
N ASP A 2 -27.07 -48.35 43.49
CA ASP A 2 -27.81 -47.98 42.25
C ASP A 2 -29.32 -48.08 42.56
N PRO A 3 -30.28 -47.44 41.84
CA PRO A 3 -30.31 -47.06 40.40
C PRO A 3 -30.91 -45.63 40.16
N LYS A 4 -31.00 -45.04 38.96
CA LYS A 4 -31.91 -45.38 37.86
C LYS A 4 -31.60 -44.57 36.60
N MET A 5 -31.63 -45.29 35.48
CA MET A 5 -31.76 -44.84 34.11
C MET A 5 -32.89 -43.81 33.92
N ASN A 6 -32.71 -42.89 32.97
CA ASN A 6 -33.78 -42.60 32.02
C ASN A 6 -33.18 -42.38 30.62
N MET A 7 -33.32 -43.40 29.79
CA MET A 7 -33.25 -43.31 28.34
C MET A 7 -34.42 -42.48 27.81
N ARG A 8 -34.17 -41.67 26.77
CA ARG A 8 -35.04 -41.54 25.59
C ARG A 8 -34.32 -40.77 24.47
N GLU A 9 -33.89 -41.54 23.48
CA GLU A 9 -33.69 -41.24 22.05
C GLU A 9 -35.01 -40.74 21.38
N PRO A 10 -35.10 -40.42 20.05
CA PRO A 10 -34.06 -40.37 19.00
C PRO A 10 -34.13 -39.17 18.00
N GLU A 11 -33.10 -39.11 17.17
CA GLU A 11 -33.03 -38.74 15.73
C GLU A 11 -33.97 -37.69 15.11
N ARG A 12 -33.37 -36.70 14.41
CA ARG A 12 -33.76 -36.37 13.03
C ARG A 12 -32.54 -36.06 12.17
N LYS A 13 -32.16 -37.04 11.34
CA LYS A 13 -31.38 -36.84 10.12
C LYS A 13 -32.18 -35.95 9.17
N ARG A 14 -31.61 -34.81 8.75
CA ARG A 14 -32.07 -34.07 7.57
C ARG A 14 -31.09 -34.36 6.45
N GLU A 15 -31.44 -35.32 5.61
CA GLU A 15 -30.87 -35.50 4.28
C GLU A 15 -31.24 -34.28 3.44
N MET A 16 -30.28 -33.39 3.17
CA MET A 16 -30.40 -32.44 2.08
C MET A 16 -29.92 -33.10 0.80
N ARG A 17 -30.86 -33.36 -0.11
CA ARG A 17 -30.60 -33.76 -1.48
C ARG A 17 -29.83 -32.66 -2.22
N PRO A 18 -28.79 -32.97 -3.00
CA PRO A 18 -28.26 -32.06 -4.01
C PRO A 18 -29.24 -31.99 -5.19
N GLN A 19 -29.71 -30.78 -5.53
CA GLN A 19 -30.35 -30.50 -6.81
C GLN A 19 -29.27 -30.25 -7.88
N ALA A 20 -29.35 -30.97 -8.98
CA ALA A 20 -28.51 -30.78 -10.16
C ALA A 20 -28.89 -29.49 -10.89
N PRO A 21 -27.92 -28.69 -11.40
CA PRO A 21 -28.22 -27.66 -12.37
C PRO A 21 -28.42 -28.26 -13.76
N ASN A 22 -29.61 -28.00 -14.32
CA ASN A 22 -30.00 -28.33 -15.69
C ASN A 22 -29.11 -27.62 -16.71
N THR A 23 -28.60 -28.43 -17.64
CA THR A 23 -28.04 -28.01 -18.92
C THR A 23 -29.17 -27.55 -19.83
N THR A 24 -29.14 -26.31 -20.31
CA THR A 24 -29.89 -25.91 -21.51
C THR A 24 -28.96 -25.10 -22.41
N GLN A 25 -28.54 -25.76 -23.48
CA GLN A 25 -28.03 -25.15 -24.69
C GLN A 25 -29.14 -24.31 -25.34
N ALA A 26 -28.79 -23.12 -25.83
CA ALA A 26 -29.54 -22.46 -26.89
C ALA A 26 -28.53 -21.79 -27.83
N GLU A 27 -28.20 -22.52 -28.89
CA GLU A 27 -27.69 -21.97 -30.14
C GLU A 27 -28.72 -21.02 -30.74
N GLY A 28 -28.25 -19.89 -31.25
CA GLY A 28 -29.01 -18.93 -32.03
C GLY A 28 -28.11 -18.28 -33.06
N GLU A 29 -27.86 -19.00 -34.15
CA GLU A 29 -27.33 -18.45 -35.39
C GLU A 29 -28.37 -17.59 -36.13
N ARG A 30 -27.86 -16.83 -37.12
CA ARG A 30 -28.54 -16.02 -38.17
C ARG A 30 -28.88 -14.60 -37.71
N SER A 31 -28.75 -13.55 -38.51
CA SER A 31 -28.36 -13.33 -39.91
C SER A 31 -28.65 -11.84 -40.14
N GLY A 32 -27.81 -11.08 -40.87
CA GLY A 32 -28.21 -9.72 -41.23
C GLY A 32 -27.14 -8.79 -41.76
N SER A 33 -26.79 -8.97 -43.03
CA SER A 33 -26.09 -8.01 -43.89
C SER A 33 -26.94 -6.75 -44.18
N GLY A 34 -26.28 -5.59 -44.35
CA GLY A 34 -26.86 -4.37 -44.95
C GLY A 34 -26.19 -3.08 -44.41
N MET A 35 -25.05 -2.65 -44.94
CA MET A 35 -24.90 -1.73 -46.09
C MET A 35 -25.32 -0.27 -45.82
N ALA A 36 -24.29 0.59 -45.71
CA ALA A 36 -24.14 1.99 -46.15
C ALA A 36 -25.19 3.08 -45.82
N LYS A 37 -24.71 4.18 -45.22
CA LYS A 37 -24.73 5.52 -45.84
C LYS A 37 -23.84 6.52 -45.09
N LYS A 38 -23.01 7.24 -45.86
CA LYS A 38 -22.33 8.51 -45.50
C LYS A 38 -23.37 9.63 -45.34
N ILE A 39 -22.90 10.76 -44.77
CA ILE A 39 -23.42 12.15 -44.66
C ILE A 39 -23.42 12.47 -43.15
N GLY A 40 -22.81 13.52 -42.59
CA GLY A 40 -22.20 14.74 -43.08
C GLY A 40 -22.20 15.70 -41.88
N GLY A 41 -21.10 16.44 -41.70
CA GLY A 41 -20.87 17.63 -40.87
C GLY A 41 -21.73 17.92 -39.63
N LEU A 42 -21.07 18.19 -38.50
CA LEU A 42 -21.20 19.51 -37.87
C LEU A 42 -19.96 19.83 -37.02
N VAL A 43 -19.34 20.95 -37.35
CA VAL A 43 -18.34 21.65 -36.55
C VAL A 43 -19.09 22.34 -35.41
N ALA A 44 -18.77 22.01 -34.17
CA ALA A 44 -19.24 22.75 -33.00
C ALA A 44 -18.05 23.52 -32.42
N THR A 45 -18.02 24.80 -32.76
CA THR A 45 -17.19 25.86 -32.21
C THR A 45 -17.38 25.93 -30.69
N ILE A 46 -16.36 25.56 -29.90
CA ILE A 46 -16.36 25.87 -28.47
C ILE A 46 -15.79 27.27 -28.30
N ALA A 47 -16.66 28.15 -27.78
CA ALA A 47 -16.40 29.55 -27.52
C ALA A 47 -15.32 29.71 -26.45
N LEU A 48 -14.35 30.57 -26.78
CA LEU A 48 -13.33 31.10 -25.91
C LEU A 48 -13.97 32.20 -25.06
N VAL A 49 -14.17 31.96 -23.77
CA VAL A 49 -14.52 33.01 -22.80
C VAL A 49 -13.31 33.25 -21.91
N ALA A 50 -12.66 34.39 -22.16
CA ALA A 50 -11.72 35.01 -21.25
C ALA A 50 -12.51 35.63 -20.07
N GLY A 51 -12.07 35.32 -18.84
CA GLY A 51 -12.59 35.91 -17.61
C GLY A 51 -11.51 35.86 -16.54
N ILE A 52 -10.79 36.98 -16.42
CA ILE A 52 -9.69 37.24 -15.47
C ILE A 52 -10.25 37.33 -14.04
N GLY A 53 -9.59 36.66 -13.09
CA GLY A 53 -9.86 36.80 -11.65
C GLY A 53 -8.70 36.28 -10.81
N TYR A 54 -7.91 37.23 -10.31
CA TYR A 54 -6.66 37.11 -9.55
C TYR A 54 -6.65 36.12 -8.37
N GLY A 55 -5.49 35.46 -8.18
CA GLY A 55 -4.87 35.38 -6.85
C GLY A 55 -4.70 34.01 -6.20
N ALA A 56 -3.74 33.21 -6.66
CA ALA A 56 -2.82 32.42 -5.84
C ALA A 56 -1.89 31.63 -6.76
N MET A 57 -0.76 32.23 -7.14
CA MET A 57 0.36 31.49 -7.70
C MET A 57 0.97 30.64 -6.59
N GLN A 58 0.51 29.39 -6.44
CA GLN A 58 1.40 28.36 -5.90
C GLN A 58 2.34 27.96 -7.02
N SER A 59 3.61 28.30 -6.85
CA SER A 59 4.72 27.82 -7.65
C SER A 59 4.64 26.29 -7.74
N MET A 60 4.24 25.78 -8.90
CA MET A 60 4.52 24.40 -9.30
C MET A 60 6.03 24.30 -9.46
N ALA A 61 6.73 23.97 -8.37
CA ALA A 61 8.06 23.42 -8.46
C ALA A 61 7.91 22.02 -9.11
N PRO A 62 8.71 21.68 -10.14
CA PRO A 62 8.73 20.32 -10.65
C PRO A 62 9.17 19.41 -9.50
N ALA A 63 8.33 18.44 -9.15
CA ALA A 63 8.67 17.36 -8.23
C ALA A 63 9.78 16.51 -8.85
N THR A 64 11.01 17.00 -8.69
CA THR A 64 12.25 16.27 -8.92
C THR A 64 12.93 16.11 -7.57
N SER A 65 12.18 15.65 -6.57
CA SER A 65 12.80 15.06 -5.39
C SER A 65 13.38 13.72 -5.84
N ALA A 66 14.64 13.73 -6.26
CA ALA A 66 15.42 12.51 -6.36
C ALA A 66 15.21 11.73 -5.05
N ALA A 67 14.78 10.48 -5.16
CA ALA A 67 14.64 9.61 -4.00
C ALA A 67 15.94 9.68 -3.17
N PRO A 68 15.85 9.81 -1.83
CA PRO A 68 17.03 9.85 -0.99
C PRO A 68 17.91 8.65 -1.33
N SER A 69 19.20 8.91 -1.59
CA SER A 69 20.15 7.86 -1.92
C SER A 69 20.15 6.80 -0.82
N PRO A 70 20.31 5.50 -1.16
CA PRO A 70 20.31 4.43 -0.17
C PRO A 70 21.33 4.75 0.91
N VAL A 71 20.88 4.78 2.17
CA VAL A 71 21.69 5.13 3.33
C VAL A 71 22.76 4.04 3.49
N PRO A 72 24.06 4.36 3.34
CA PRO A 72 25.12 3.38 3.52
C PRO A 72 25.15 2.93 4.99
N GLY A 73 25.05 1.62 5.23
CA GLY A 73 25.22 1.03 6.57
C GLY A 73 23.98 0.34 7.16
N LEU A 74 22.83 0.35 6.50
CA LEU A 74 21.69 -0.47 6.87
C LEU A 74 21.70 -1.80 6.09
N THR A 75 22.71 -2.64 6.33
CA THR A 75 22.75 -4.00 5.78
C THR A 75 22.04 -4.93 6.75
N THR A 76 20.73 -5.10 6.58
CA THR A 76 20.13 -6.36 7.02
C THR A 76 20.50 -7.38 5.94
N THR A 77 21.40 -8.29 6.29
CA THR A 77 21.67 -9.49 5.47
C THR A 77 20.33 -10.20 5.33
N VAL A 78 19.71 -10.06 4.15
CA VAL A 78 18.57 -10.88 3.76
C VAL A 78 19.10 -12.31 3.78
N GLY A 79 18.70 -13.08 4.79
CA GLY A 79 19.08 -14.48 4.87
C GLY A 79 18.59 -15.19 3.61
N ASP A 80 19.48 -15.97 3.01
CA ASP A 80 19.25 -16.93 1.93
C ASP A 80 18.29 -18.06 2.36
N GLY A 81 17.11 -17.70 2.86
CA GLY A 81 15.98 -18.59 3.05
C GLY A 81 15.17 -18.70 1.76
N PRO A 82 14.40 -19.78 1.56
CA PRO A 82 13.70 -20.04 0.31
C PRO A 82 12.66 -18.93 0.09
N MET A 83 13.02 -17.98 -0.76
CA MET A 83 12.10 -17.01 -1.34
C MET A 83 10.97 -17.81 -1.98
N TRP A 84 9.75 -17.60 -1.46
CA TRP A 84 8.52 -18.26 -1.85
C TRP A 84 8.43 -18.35 -3.38
N THR A 85 8.71 -19.53 -3.94
CA THR A 85 8.43 -19.85 -5.34
C THR A 85 6.96 -20.23 -5.45
N ALA A 86 6.06 -19.30 -5.14
CA ALA A 86 4.75 -19.33 -5.77
C ALA A 86 4.98 -18.88 -7.21
N ALA A 87 4.72 -19.77 -8.16
CA ALA A 87 4.79 -19.45 -9.58
C ALA A 87 3.76 -18.36 -9.89
N ILE A 88 4.18 -17.09 -9.87
CA ILE A 88 3.40 -15.97 -10.40
C ILE A 88 3.78 -15.89 -11.89
N ALA A 89 2.99 -16.56 -12.71
CA ALA A 89 3.03 -16.35 -14.14
C ALA A 89 2.58 -14.91 -14.43
N GLN A 90 3.53 -14.06 -14.83
CA GLN A 90 3.32 -12.71 -15.32
C GLN A 90 2.50 -12.72 -16.62
N SER A 91 1.44 -11.92 -16.68
CA SER A 91 1.13 -11.05 -17.84
C SER A 91 -0.03 -10.09 -17.60
N ASP A 92 -0.85 -10.29 -16.57
CA ASP A 92 -1.91 -9.35 -16.22
C ASP A 92 -1.49 -8.54 -15.00
N ASN A 93 -1.45 -7.21 -15.15
CA ASN A 93 -1.03 -6.24 -14.12
C ASN A 93 -2.04 -6.14 -12.95
N GLN A 94 -2.77 -7.21 -12.66
CA GLN A 94 -3.87 -7.21 -11.71
C GLN A 94 -3.83 -8.49 -10.88
N LEU A 95 -3.66 -8.33 -9.58
CA LEU A 95 -3.96 -9.38 -8.62
C LEU A 95 -5.47 -9.65 -8.63
N SER A 96 -5.84 -10.91 -8.45
CA SER A 96 -7.26 -11.28 -8.36
C SER A 96 -7.87 -10.80 -7.04
N ASP A 97 -9.21 -10.66 -6.98
CA ASP A 97 -9.92 -10.35 -5.73
C ASP A 97 -9.56 -11.30 -4.58
N LYS A 98 -9.28 -12.56 -4.90
CA LYS A 98 -8.87 -13.57 -3.94
C LYS A 98 -7.47 -13.28 -3.38
N ASP A 99 -6.54 -12.89 -4.25
CA ASP A 99 -5.19 -12.51 -3.83
C ASP A 99 -5.24 -11.25 -2.97
N TRP A 100 -6.12 -10.30 -3.32
CA TRP A 100 -6.35 -9.11 -2.50
C TRP A 100 -6.88 -9.40 -1.12
N GLN A 101 -7.85 -10.31 -1.01
CA GLN A 101 -8.37 -10.70 0.29
C GLN A 101 -7.29 -11.40 1.12
N THR A 102 -6.51 -12.29 0.50
CA THR A 102 -5.39 -12.98 1.16
C THR A 102 -4.38 -11.99 1.71
N ARG A 103 -4.01 -10.96 0.94
CA ARG A 103 -3.09 -9.90 1.40
C ARG A 103 -3.65 -9.10 2.57
N LYS A 104 -4.94 -8.73 2.55
CA LYS A 104 -5.60 -8.03 3.66
C LYS A 104 -5.57 -8.87 4.93
N ASP A 105 -5.83 -10.17 4.82
CA ASP A 105 -5.84 -11.10 5.96
C ASP A 105 -4.42 -11.33 6.51
N GLU A 106 -3.43 -11.46 5.64
CA GLU A 106 -2.01 -11.54 6.03
C GLU A 106 -1.54 -10.27 6.74
N TYR A 107 -1.87 -9.10 6.20
CA TYR A 107 -1.56 -7.83 6.85
C TYR A 107 -2.21 -7.75 8.24
N ALA A 108 -3.50 -8.06 8.34
CA ALA A 108 -4.23 -8.01 9.60
C ALA A 108 -3.64 -8.92 10.68
N SER A 109 -3.19 -10.12 10.30
CA SER A 109 -2.61 -11.11 11.21
C SER A 109 -1.16 -10.82 11.60
N LYS A 110 -0.34 -10.27 10.69
CA LYS A 110 1.10 -10.06 10.91
C LYS A 110 1.45 -8.65 11.42
N LYS A 111 0.62 -7.63 11.19
CA LYS A 111 0.96 -6.22 11.45
C LYS A 111 1.48 -5.94 12.86
N ALA A 112 0.87 -6.53 13.89
CA ALA A 112 1.27 -6.30 15.27
C ALA A 112 2.68 -6.85 15.55
N GLN A 113 2.99 -8.02 15.01
CA GLN A 113 4.32 -8.64 15.15
C GLN A 113 5.37 -7.86 14.37
N VAL A 114 5.12 -7.60 13.09
CA VAL A 114 6.08 -6.95 12.19
C VAL A 114 6.37 -5.51 12.65
N LEU A 115 5.36 -4.74 13.04
CA LEU A 115 5.52 -3.33 13.41
C LEU A 115 5.95 -3.09 14.85
N SER A 116 6.05 -4.13 15.68
CA SER A 116 6.51 -4.03 17.07
C SER A 116 8.00 -3.79 17.23
N LYS A 117 8.79 -4.00 16.16
CA LYS A 117 10.25 -3.90 16.18
C LYS A 117 10.72 -3.14 14.95
N LEU A 118 11.30 -1.97 15.18
CA LEU A 118 11.97 -1.17 14.16
C LEU A 118 13.40 -0.89 14.59
N ASP A 119 14.30 -0.84 13.62
CA ASP A 119 15.70 -0.48 13.87
C ASP A 119 15.81 0.99 14.22
N VAL A 120 16.50 1.27 15.32
CA VAL A 120 16.84 2.63 15.72
C VAL A 120 17.99 3.11 14.85
N ILE A 121 17.82 4.27 14.23
CA ILE A 121 18.81 4.91 13.39
C ILE A 121 19.76 5.75 14.26
N PRO A 122 21.10 5.66 14.05
CA PRO A 122 22.05 6.51 14.73
C PRO A 122 21.77 8.00 14.51
N VAL A 123 21.98 8.83 15.54
CA VAL A 123 21.75 10.28 15.48
C VAL A 123 22.52 10.93 14.33
N SER A 124 23.75 10.48 14.04
CA SER A 124 24.58 10.98 12.94
C SER A 124 23.95 10.80 11.56
N VAL A 125 23.10 9.79 11.39
CA VAL A 125 22.36 9.51 10.15
C VAL A 125 20.99 10.21 10.17
N ALA A 126 20.35 10.27 11.34
CA ALA A 126 19.05 10.88 11.54
C ALA A 126 19.02 12.39 11.22
N LEU A 127 20.00 13.16 11.72
CA LEU A 127 20.01 14.62 11.56
C LEU A 127 20.00 15.10 10.10
N PRO A 128 20.90 14.64 9.21
CA PRO A 128 20.87 15.06 7.81
C PRO A 128 19.58 14.61 7.09
N TYR A 129 18.99 13.49 7.49
CA TYR A 129 17.73 13.03 6.94
C TYR A 129 16.56 13.96 7.34
N ILE A 130 16.51 14.40 8.60
CA ILE A 130 15.52 15.39 9.08
C ILE A 130 15.67 16.70 8.30
N ASP A 131 16.91 17.14 8.04
CA ASP A 131 17.18 18.35 7.26
C ASP A 131 16.63 18.29 5.82
N GLN A 132 16.52 17.09 5.24
CA GLN A 132 16.02 16.89 3.88
C GLN A 132 14.50 16.72 3.82
N THR A 133 13.88 16.19 4.87
CA THR A 133 12.49 15.69 4.84
C THR A 133 11.49 16.55 5.59
N VAL A 134 11.94 17.32 6.60
CA VAL A 134 11.08 18.25 7.32
C VAL A 134 11.16 19.64 6.69
N GLN A 135 10.15 19.99 5.91
CA GLN A 135 10.15 21.23 5.13
C GLN A 135 10.12 22.48 6.03
N GLU A 136 9.32 22.47 7.09
CA GLU A 136 9.13 23.63 7.96
C GLU A 136 10.35 23.83 8.89
N PRO A 137 11.07 24.99 8.82
CA PRO A 137 12.30 25.19 9.57
C PRO A 137 12.14 25.07 11.09
N ALA A 138 11.06 25.60 11.65
CA ALA A 138 10.81 25.56 13.09
C ALA A 138 10.63 24.11 13.59
N LYS A 139 9.80 23.31 12.89
CA LYS A 139 9.58 21.90 13.21
C LYS A 139 10.83 21.05 13.02
N ARG A 140 11.65 21.37 12.01
CA ARG A 140 12.93 20.69 11.74
C ARG A 140 13.90 20.86 12.91
N GLU A 141 14.09 22.08 13.38
CA GLU A 141 14.98 22.36 14.52
C GLU A 141 14.44 21.78 15.83
N GLU A 142 13.11 21.83 16.05
CA GLU A 142 12.46 21.15 17.17
C GLU A 142 12.71 19.63 17.14
N MET A 143 12.51 18.99 15.97
CA MET A 143 12.70 17.55 15.80
C MET A 143 14.17 17.15 15.99
N LYS A 144 15.12 17.91 15.43
CA LYS A 144 16.55 17.68 15.64
C LYS A 144 16.91 17.76 17.11
N LYS A 145 16.41 18.78 17.82
CA LYS A 145 16.60 18.90 19.26
C LYS A 145 16.00 17.72 20.01
N ALA A 146 14.79 17.28 19.66
CA ALA A 146 14.15 16.14 20.30
C ALA A 146 14.94 14.83 20.10
N VAL A 147 15.54 14.64 18.93
CA VAL A 147 16.42 13.50 18.63
C VAL A 147 17.73 13.57 19.42
N LEU A 148 18.37 14.75 19.47
CA LEU A 148 19.59 14.98 20.27
C LEU A 148 19.35 14.77 21.77
N ASP A 149 18.20 15.22 22.27
CA ASP A 149 17.79 15.07 23.67
C ASP A 149 17.30 13.63 23.99
N GLY A 150 17.24 12.73 22.99
CA GLY A 150 16.78 11.34 23.15
C GLY A 150 15.27 11.19 23.40
N LYS A 151 14.49 12.26 23.22
CA LYS A 151 13.02 12.26 23.37
C LYS A 151 12.30 11.63 22.18
N VAL A 152 12.94 11.67 21.01
CA VAL A 152 12.49 11.06 19.76
C VAL A 152 13.62 10.19 19.22
N GLN A 153 13.27 9.00 18.73
CA GLN A 153 14.19 8.12 18.00
C GLN A 153 13.77 8.08 16.53
N MET A 154 14.72 8.21 15.61
CA MET A 154 14.45 7.91 14.21
C MET A 154 14.50 6.39 14.03
N LYS A 155 13.48 5.82 13.37
CA LYS A 155 13.35 4.38 13.14
C LYS A 155 13.15 4.06 11.68
N ALA A 156 13.72 2.96 11.19
CA ALA A 156 13.62 2.56 9.79
C ALA A 156 12.36 1.72 9.49
N LEU A 157 11.71 2.02 8.36
CA LEU A 157 10.66 1.22 7.74
C LEU A 157 11.01 0.98 6.28
N GLY A 158 11.04 -0.29 5.85
CA GLY A 158 11.29 -0.67 4.47
C GLY A 158 9.99 -0.77 3.67
N PHE A 159 10.00 -0.24 2.45
CA PHE A 159 8.92 -0.33 1.47
C PHE A 159 9.46 -0.80 0.12
N TRP A 160 8.72 -1.64 -0.59
CA TRP A 160 9.04 -2.05 -1.96
C TRP A 160 7.74 -2.39 -2.69
N ASP A 161 7.85 -2.43 -4.01
CA ASP A 161 6.81 -2.98 -4.88
C ASP A 161 6.92 -4.50 -4.87
N ASP A 162 5.88 -5.16 -4.36
CA ASP A 162 5.88 -6.60 -4.16
C ASP A 162 5.10 -7.37 -5.24
N VAL A 163 4.66 -6.70 -6.32
CA VAL A 163 3.93 -7.32 -7.43
C VAL A 163 4.60 -6.99 -8.77
N VAL A 164 4.49 -5.76 -9.28
CA VAL A 164 5.01 -5.34 -10.60
C VAL A 164 5.41 -3.87 -10.56
N VAL A 165 6.66 -3.60 -10.93
CA VAL A 165 7.17 -2.22 -11.04
C VAL A 165 6.56 -1.52 -12.26
N ASP A 166 5.56 -0.67 -12.02
CA ASP A 166 4.85 0.07 -13.06
C ASP A 166 4.79 1.59 -12.81
N GLY A 167 5.44 2.09 -11.76
CA GLY A 167 5.59 3.51 -11.48
C GLY A 167 4.85 4.00 -10.24
N ASP A 168 4.36 3.08 -9.43
CA ASP A 168 3.77 3.35 -8.13
C ASP A 168 4.58 4.30 -7.25
N VAL A 169 3.88 5.24 -6.61
CA VAL A 169 4.47 6.16 -5.61
C VAL A 169 3.59 6.21 -4.37
N ILE A 170 4.21 6.07 -3.20
CA ILE A 170 3.56 6.29 -1.91
C ILE A 170 4.12 7.52 -1.21
N GLN A 171 3.32 8.11 -0.33
CA GLN A 171 3.76 9.08 0.67
C GLN A 171 3.67 8.46 2.06
N VAL A 172 4.79 8.42 2.77
CA VAL A 172 4.87 7.99 4.17
C VAL A 172 4.94 9.23 5.05
N SER A 173 4.05 9.33 6.03
CA SER A 173 3.99 10.48 6.95
C SER A 173 3.90 10.05 8.41
N ALA A 174 4.63 10.77 9.27
CA ALA A 174 4.65 10.55 10.72
C ALA A 174 5.18 11.80 11.44
N ASN A 175 4.49 12.25 12.50
CA ASN A 175 4.87 13.39 13.36
C ASN A 175 5.41 14.62 12.60
N GLY A 176 4.71 15.06 11.55
CA GLY A 176 5.06 16.26 10.78
C GLY A 176 6.16 16.05 9.71
N MET A 177 6.70 14.85 9.59
CA MET A 177 7.53 14.42 8.47
C MET A 177 6.66 13.79 7.39
N ALA A 178 6.99 14.05 6.12
CA ALA A 178 6.37 13.40 4.96
C ALA A 178 7.43 13.12 3.89
N VAL A 179 7.46 11.89 3.38
CA VAL A 179 8.45 11.40 2.41
C VAL A 179 7.73 10.66 1.30
N GLN A 180 8.01 11.03 0.05
CA GLN A 180 7.54 10.26 -1.11
C GLN A 180 8.55 9.18 -1.48
N VAL A 181 8.05 8.00 -1.81
CA VAL A 181 8.84 6.82 -2.17
C VAL A 181 8.26 6.26 -3.46
N ALA A 182 9.05 6.29 -4.54
CA ALA A 182 8.72 5.58 -5.77
C ALA A 182 8.97 4.09 -5.56
N LEU A 183 7.93 3.26 -5.60
CA LEU A 183 8.05 1.84 -5.35
C LEU A 183 8.75 1.15 -6.52
N VAL A 184 9.65 0.24 -6.16
CA VAL A 184 10.42 -0.59 -7.07
C VAL A 184 10.61 -1.95 -6.42
N ASN A 185 11.02 -2.97 -7.17
CA ASN A 185 11.26 -4.33 -6.66
C ASN A 185 12.59 -4.45 -5.89
N ARG A 186 12.84 -3.49 -4.99
CA ARG A 186 13.90 -3.48 -3.99
C ARG A 186 13.46 -2.64 -2.79
N VAL A 187 13.88 -3.05 -1.60
CA VAL A 187 13.52 -2.36 -0.36
C VAL A 187 14.14 -0.97 -0.30
N GLN A 188 13.30 0.02 -0.01
CA GLN A 188 13.66 1.40 0.24
C GLN A 188 13.28 1.77 1.65
N TYR A 189 14.25 2.24 2.42
CA TYR A 189 14.05 2.59 3.81
C TYR A 189 13.65 4.05 3.97
N VAL A 190 12.54 4.27 4.67
CA VAL A 190 12.11 5.56 5.18
C VAL A 190 12.41 5.61 6.66
N MET A 191 13.02 6.71 7.12
CA MET A 191 13.18 6.95 8.55
C MET A 191 11.99 7.74 9.06
N ILE A 192 11.41 7.30 10.16
CA ILE A 192 10.28 7.96 10.81
C ILE A 192 10.62 8.37 12.25
N PRO A 193 10.17 9.55 12.71
CA PRO A 193 10.35 9.98 14.09
C PRO A 193 9.37 9.25 15.03
N VAL A 194 9.88 8.51 16.00
CA VAL A 194 9.09 7.79 17.00
C VAL A 194 9.39 8.34 18.40
N GLY A 195 8.37 8.90 19.06
CA GLY A 195 8.47 9.42 20.43
C GLY A 195 8.34 8.34 21.50
N GLY A 196 8.32 8.75 22.77
CA GLY A 196 8.16 7.83 23.92
C GLY A 196 6.80 7.12 24.05
N GLY A 197 5.94 7.21 23.03
CA GLY A 197 4.62 6.56 22.96
C GLY A 197 4.32 6.05 21.55
N GLN A 198 3.08 5.61 21.32
CA GLN A 198 2.66 5.15 19.99
C GLN A 198 2.75 6.29 18.98
N THR A 199 3.49 6.06 17.91
CA THR A 199 3.54 6.95 16.75
C THR A 199 2.65 6.37 15.66
N VAL A 200 1.74 7.18 15.16
CA VAL A 200 0.87 6.82 14.04
C VAL A 200 1.60 7.15 12.74
N VAL A 201 1.73 6.15 11.88
CA VAL A 201 2.29 6.25 10.53
C VAL A 201 1.14 6.14 9.53
N THR A 202 1.10 7.06 8.58
CA THR A 202 0.14 7.03 7.48
C THR A 202 0.89 6.88 6.17
N VAL A 203 0.50 5.86 5.40
CA VAL A 203 0.98 5.57 4.05
C VAL A 203 -0.14 5.88 3.08
N THR A 204 0.08 6.78 2.14
CA THR A 204 -0.93 7.23 1.16
C THR A 204 -0.46 6.89 -0.25
N GLY A 205 -1.32 6.32 -1.09
CA GLY A 205 -1.05 6.16 -2.52
C GLY A 205 -1.04 7.52 -3.20
N VAL A 206 0.01 7.85 -3.95
CA VAL A 206 0.16 9.16 -4.63
C VAL A 206 0.02 9.01 -6.13
N ILE A 207 0.67 8.01 -6.70
CA ILE A 207 0.62 7.69 -8.14
C ILE A 207 0.41 6.19 -8.24
N ASP A 208 -0.57 5.78 -9.03
CA ASP A 208 -0.82 4.40 -9.44
C ASP A 208 -0.19 4.16 -10.83
N GLY A 209 0.81 3.28 -10.88
CA GLY A 209 1.45 2.88 -12.13
C GLY A 209 0.57 2.00 -13.02
N GLY A 210 -0.49 1.41 -12.43
CA GLY A 210 -1.57 0.71 -13.09
C GLY A 210 -2.09 -0.48 -12.29
N GLY A 211 -3.38 -0.50 -11.94
CA GLY A 211 -3.98 -1.66 -11.25
C GLY A 211 -3.91 -1.58 -9.73
N GLY A 212 -3.54 -0.41 -9.20
CA GLY A 212 -3.50 -0.06 -7.80
C GLY A 212 -2.07 -0.10 -7.25
N VAL A 213 -1.81 0.76 -6.26
CA VAL A 213 -0.48 0.85 -5.64
C VAL A 213 -0.21 -0.40 -4.82
N THR A 214 0.83 -1.16 -5.18
CA THR A 214 1.17 -2.43 -4.54
C THR A 214 2.44 -2.32 -3.70
N GLN A 215 2.30 -2.48 -2.39
CA GLN A 215 3.40 -2.24 -1.46
C GLN A 215 3.57 -3.37 -0.43
N GLY A 216 4.82 -3.76 -0.23
CA GLY A 216 5.29 -4.55 0.90
C GLY A 216 5.84 -3.67 2.02
N ILE A 217 5.79 -4.17 3.26
CA ILE A 217 6.40 -3.54 4.44
C ILE A 217 7.42 -4.49 5.05
N MET A 218 8.62 -3.97 5.33
CA MET A 218 9.75 -4.71 5.88
C MET A 218 10.25 -4.01 7.13
N THR A 219 10.44 -4.83 8.16
CA THR A 219 11.04 -4.43 9.42
C THR A 219 11.96 -5.56 9.91
N PRO A 220 12.75 -5.36 10.97
CA PRO A 220 13.41 -6.46 11.68
C PRO A 220 12.44 -7.54 12.19
N GLY A 221 11.17 -7.20 12.40
CA GLY A 221 10.12 -8.14 12.79
C GLY A 221 9.64 -9.05 11.66
N GLY A 222 10.01 -8.75 10.41
CA GLY A 222 9.72 -9.57 9.23
C GLY A 222 9.23 -8.76 8.04
N VAL A 223 8.70 -9.47 7.05
CA VAL A 223 8.08 -8.91 5.86
C VAL A 223 6.58 -9.22 5.86
N MET A 224 5.78 -8.29 5.38
CA MET A 224 4.36 -8.52 5.12
C MET A 224 3.88 -7.75 3.90
N PRO A 225 2.97 -8.32 3.09
CA PRO A 225 2.24 -7.55 2.10
C PRO A 225 1.35 -6.53 2.83
N ALA A 226 1.20 -5.34 2.27
CA ALA A 226 0.17 -4.40 2.67
C ALA A 226 -1.05 -4.51 1.74
N PRO A 227 -2.24 -4.08 2.20
CA PRO A 227 -3.37 -3.84 1.31
C PRO A 227 -2.97 -2.84 0.23
N TYR A 228 -3.37 -3.08 -1.02
CA TYR A 228 -3.16 -2.09 -2.08
C TYR A 228 -3.89 -0.79 -1.77
N LEU A 229 -3.43 0.28 -2.39
CA LEU A 229 -4.03 1.59 -2.27
C LEU A 229 -4.43 2.11 -3.64
N GLU A 230 -5.60 2.72 -3.74
CA GLU A 230 -5.89 3.65 -4.84
C GLU A 230 -5.18 4.99 -4.59
N GLU A 231 -5.02 5.81 -5.63
CA GLU A 231 -4.52 7.17 -5.46
C GLU A 231 -5.37 7.96 -4.45
N GLY A 232 -4.71 8.59 -3.48
CA GLY A 232 -5.32 9.29 -2.36
C GLY A 232 -5.80 8.40 -1.21
N GLN A 233 -5.89 7.08 -1.41
CA GLN A 233 -6.23 6.16 -0.32
C GLN A 233 -5.07 6.04 0.68
N SER A 234 -5.41 5.90 1.95
CA SER A 234 -4.42 5.80 3.02
C SER A 234 -4.58 4.53 3.86
N LEU A 235 -3.44 3.96 4.25
CA LEU A 235 -3.27 2.94 5.26
C LEU A 235 -2.61 3.55 6.49
N THR A 236 -3.17 3.30 7.67
CA THR A 236 -2.62 3.81 8.93
C THR A 236 -2.29 2.67 9.88
N PHE A 237 -1.15 2.79 10.56
CA PHE A 237 -0.73 1.85 11.60
C PHE A 237 0.08 2.55 12.69
N ALA A 238 0.13 1.95 13.87
CA ALA A 238 0.91 2.45 15.00
C ALA A 238 2.23 1.68 15.13
N VAL A 239 3.29 2.40 15.49
CA VAL A 239 4.62 1.86 15.80
C VAL A 239 5.07 2.34 17.18
N GLN A 240 6.03 1.64 17.77
CA GLN A 240 6.64 1.98 19.07
C GLN A 240 8.16 1.84 19.01
#